data_AF-A0A522RPG7-F1
#
_entry.id   AF-A0A522RPG7-F1
#
_cell.length_a   1.000
_cell.length_b   1.000
_cell.length_c   1.000
_cell.angle_alpha   90.00
_cell.angle_beta   90.00
_cell.angle_gamma   90.00
#
_symmetry.space_group_name_H-M   'P 1'
#
loop_
_entity.id
_entity.type
_entity.pdbx_description
1 polymer ?
#
loop_
_entity_poly.entity_id
_entity_poly.type
_entity_poly.pdbx_seq_one_letter_code
_entity_poly.pdbx_strand_id
1 'polypeptide(L)'
;MQHRSGQTETPNPAKPARPTGAQGAPLPAEWVRLIDAADGDPAVAPRRAPTLGFLLELFQDEPSIARVEVAPVLLETVAKGHLGRAVPLDSKQLLNAALPEAETRLAASVLGLPQIQRKGRTYAHLAGPFGDALLREILTAAPSLLGGVAGLRLALGQPRPLEWEWQLERDGRQRLLPKLPAHQRLVRIGGLWYLDAERAEFGPLDGDAAEVALVGAPPLSPECAEALAQRIAASPWAARIPAPQAFAAVQRSDLAPKPVTIFQALTRHARIGAGTPPLAYARLAFDYGGECLPGRGGEAVVRRVRNGKLVEIVRKRAEELATMERLESFGLAPAVDCEGLPWDMADALPEDAWVFPGKGYAGALEVNTPARWLGLREKLEKEGFVV
;
A
#
# COMPACT_ATOMS: atom_id res chain seq x y z
N MET A 1 -73.49 -105.43 -12.35
CA MET A 1 -73.60 -104.05 -11.82
C MET A 1 -72.28 -103.72 -11.12
N GLN A 2 -71.81 -102.49 -11.34
CA GLN A 2 -70.68 -101.79 -10.72
C GLN A 2 -69.25 -102.10 -11.24
N HIS A 3 -68.69 -101.03 -11.81
CA HIS A 3 -67.34 -100.86 -12.33
C HIS A 3 -66.45 -100.12 -11.32
N ARG A 4 -65.16 -100.44 -11.36
CA ARG A 4 -64.04 -99.71 -10.74
C ARG A 4 -62.92 -99.64 -11.79
N SER A 5 -62.35 -98.45 -11.98
CA SER A 5 -61.06 -98.07 -12.63
C SER A 5 -61.16 -96.55 -12.89
N GLY A 6 -60.24 -95.66 -12.53
CA GLY A 6 -58.78 -95.70 -12.58
C GLY A 6 -58.32 -94.70 -13.67
N GLN A 7 -57.95 -93.47 -13.30
CA GLN A 7 -57.35 -92.44 -14.19
C GLN A 7 -56.39 -91.58 -13.32
N THR A 8 -55.07 -91.64 -13.51
CA THR A 8 -54.17 -90.94 -14.48
C THR A 8 -54.00 -89.46 -14.17
N GLU A 9 -52.90 -89.13 -13.48
CA GLU A 9 -52.41 -87.78 -13.22
C GLU A 9 -51.57 -87.25 -14.40
N THR A 10 -51.78 -85.97 -14.75
CA THR A 10 -50.94 -85.17 -15.66
C THR A 10 -50.39 -83.94 -14.92
N PRO A 11 -49.13 -83.53 -15.16
CA PRO A 11 -48.45 -82.51 -14.36
C PRO A 11 -48.60 -81.08 -14.91
N ASN A 12 -48.52 -80.11 -13.99
CA ASN A 12 -48.62 -78.65 -14.19
C ASN A 12 -47.25 -78.04 -14.55
N PRO A 13 -47.14 -76.93 -15.32
CA PRO A 13 -45.91 -76.51 -15.98
C PRO A 13 -44.94 -75.71 -15.08
N ALA A 14 -43.66 -75.88 -15.40
CA ALA A 14 -42.50 -75.34 -14.70
C ALA A 14 -42.23 -73.85 -14.98
N LYS A 15 -41.75 -73.16 -13.93
CA LYS A 15 -41.11 -71.83 -13.93
C LYS A 15 -39.77 -71.86 -14.68
N PRO A 16 -39.43 -70.85 -15.51
CA PRO A 16 -38.13 -70.77 -16.15
C PRO A 16 -37.02 -70.33 -15.18
N ALA A 17 -35.85 -70.95 -15.37
CA ALA A 17 -34.62 -70.79 -14.61
C ALA A 17 -33.90 -69.46 -14.88
N ARG A 18 -33.24 -68.92 -13.84
CA ARG A 18 -32.26 -67.82 -13.95
C ARG A 18 -31.03 -68.29 -14.75
N PRO A 19 -30.50 -67.48 -15.69
CA PRO A 19 -29.20 -67.76 -16.27
C PRO A 19 -28.08 -67.47 -15.26
N THR A 20 -27.21 -68.45 -15.10
CA THR A 20 -25.93 -68.43 -14.39
C THR A 20 -24.99 -67.43 -15.07
N GLY A 21 -24.83 -66.25 -14.49
CA GLY A 21 -23.77 -65.30 -14.84
C GLY A 21 -22.44 -65.74 -14.23
N ALA A 22 -21.42 -65.86 -15.08
CA ALA A 22 -20.05 -66.13 -14.69
C ALA A 22 -19.55 -65.08 -13.68
N GLN A 23 -19.19 -65.52 -12.47
CA GLN A 23 -18.51 -64.70 -11.48
C GLN A 23 -17.06 -64.51 -11.91
N GLY A 24 -16.80 -63.45 -12.67
CA GLY A 24 -15.45 -62.91 -12.82
C GLY A 24 -14.93 -62.45 -11.45
N ALA A 25 -13.64 -62.67 -11.18
CA ALA A 25 -12.99 -62.21 -9.96
C ALA A 25 -13.26 -60.71 -9.74
N PRO A 26 -13.55 -60.27 -8.49
CA PRO A 26 -13.84 -58.87 -8.22
C PRO A 26 -12.66 -58.02 -8.67
N LEU A 27 -12.94 -56.98 -9.44
CA LEU A 27 -11.94 -56.00 -9.88
C LEU A 27 -11.19 -55.47 -8.64
N PRO A 28 -9.86 -55.35 -8.70
CA PRO A 28 -9.10 -54.72 -7.63
C PRO A 28 -9.67 -53.33 -7.32
N ALA A 29 -9.69 -52.95 -6.04
CA ALA A 29 -10.33 -51.72 -5.57
C ALA A 29 -9.85 -50.45 -6.29
N GLU A 30 -8.62 -50.46 -6.82
CA GLU A 30 -8.06 -49.35 -7.60
C GLU A 30 -8.71 -49.18 -8.98
N TRP A 31 -9.07 -50.30 -9.63
CA TRP A 31 -9.80 -50.28 -10.90
C TRP A 31 -11.25 -49.85 -10.71
N VAL A 32 -11.90 -50.28 -9.64
CA VAL A 32 -13.26 -49.83 -9.29
C VAL A 32 -13.26 -48.32 -9.04
N ARG A 33 -12.29 -47.80 -8.29
CA ARG A 33 -12.14 -46.34 -8.07
C ARG A 33 -11.88 -45.55 -9.35
N LEU A 34 -11.09 -46.09 -10.29
CA LEU A 34 -10.82 -45.44 -11.57
C LEU A 34 -12.07 -45.39 -12.46
N ILE A 35 -12.91 -46.43 -12.43
CA ILE A 35 -14.16 -46.51 -13.18
C ILE A 35 -15.22 -45.61 -12.54
N ASP A 36 -15.37 -45.64 -11.21
CA ASP A 36 -16.29 -44.76 -10.47
C ASP A 36 -15.91 -43.28 -10.64
N ALA A 37 -14.62 -42.96 -10.79
CA ALA A 37 -14.15 -41.62 -11.11
C ALA A 37 -14.45 -41.19 -12.55
N ALA A 38 -14.57 -42.15 -13.48
CA ALA A 38 -14.95 -41.90 -14.87
C ALA A 38 -16.47 -41.79 -15.07
N ASP A 39 -17.26 -42.50 -14.26
CA ASP A 39 -18.72 -42.58 -14.36
C ASP A 39 -19.47 -41.46 -13.59
N GLY A 40 -18.75 -40.54 -12.95
CA GLY A 40 -19.23 -39.24 -12.47
C GLY A 40 -20.65 -39.24 -11.88
N ASP A 41 -20.78 -39.55 -10.58
CA ASP A 41 -22.07 -39.56 -9.87
C ASP A 41 -22.89 -38.26 -10.10
N PRO A 42 -24.05 -38.33 -10.79
CA PRO A 42 -24.85 -37.16 -11.14
C PRO A 42 -25.65 -36.59 -9.95
N ALA A 43 -25.56 -37.18 -8.75
CA ALA A 43 -26.38 -36.80 -7.60
C ALA A 43 -25.72 -35.79 -6.63
N VAL A 44 -24.46 -35.40 -6.86
CA VAL A 44 -23.83 -34.29 -6.12
C VAL A 44 -24.00 -33.02 -6.96
N ALA A 45 -24.86 -32.10 -6.51
CA ALA A 45 -24.94 -30.76 -7.10
C ALA A 45 -23.51 -30.22 -7.27
N PRO A 46 -23.09 -29.77 -8.48
CA PRO A 46 -21.69 -29.48 -8.75
C PRO A 46 -21.21 -28.42 -7.76
N ARG A 47 -20.38 -28.86 -6.81
CA ARG A 47 -19.63 -27.97 -5.95
C ARG A 47 -18.78 -27.16 -6.93
N ARG A 48 -19.14 -25.88 -7.15
CA ARG A 48 -18.44 -25.03 -8.12
C ARG A 48 -16.95 -25.18 -7.88
N ALA A 49 -16.23 -25.63 -8.92
CA ALA A 49 -14.80 -25.83 -8.82
C ALA A 49 -14.15 -24.54 -8.29
N PRO A 50 -13.20 -24.64 -7.34
CA PRO A 50 -12.48 -23.46 -6.89
C PRO A 50 -11.81 -22.80 -8.09
N THR A 51 -11.92 -21.49 -8.21
CA THR A 51 -11.30 -20.73 -9.30
C THR A 51 -10.02 -20.08 -8.77
N LEU A 52 -8.95 -20.08 -9.57
CA LEU A 52 -7.77 -19.30 -9.24
C LEU A 52 -8.10 -17.80 -9.20
N GLY A 53 -7.55 -17.10 -8.21
CA GLY A 53 -7.50 -15.66 -8.17
C GLY A 53 -6.16 -15.18 -7.62
N PHE A 54 -5.95 -13.86 -7.68
CA PHE A 54 -4.75 -13.22 -7.18
C PHE A 54 -5.12 -12.06 -6.27
N LEU A 55 -4.44 -11.98 -5.13
CA LEU A 55 -4.46 -10.79 -4.27
C LEU A 55 -3.25 -9.94 -4.60
N LEU A 56 -3.46 -8.66 -4.88
CA LEU A 56 -2.41 -7.69 -5.17
C LEU A 56 -2.24 -6.76 -3.97
N GLU A 57 -0.99 -6.49 -3.62
CA GLU A 57 -0.61 -5.47 -2.65
C GLU A 57 0.42 -4.51 -3.26
N LEU A 58 0.28 -3.23 -2.94
CA LEU A 58 1.23 -2.20 -3.34
C LEU A 58 2.11 -1.82 -2.17
N PHE A 59 3.42 -1.74 -2.42
CA PHE A 59 4.40 -1.27 -1.46
C PHE A 59 5.10 -0.04 -2.02
N GLN A 60 5.31 0.96 -1.19
CA GLN A 60 5.97 2.19 -1.58
C GLN A 60 7.29 2.29 -0.83
N ASP A 61 8.38 1.97 -1.52
CA ASP A 61 9.74 2.06 -0.97
C ASP A 61 10.35 3.44 -1.22
N GLU A 62 10.04 4.05 -2.38
CA GLU A 62 10.48 5.39 -2.75
C GLU A 62 9.30 6.36 -2.76
N PRO A 63 9.51 7.64 -2.43
CA PRO A 63 8.50 8.65 -2.62
C PRO A 63 8.06 8.60 -4.09
N SER A 64 6.75 8.53 -4.32
CA SER A 64 6.05 8.51 -5.63
C SER A 64 6.05 7.23 -6.49
N ILE A 65 6.80 6.16 -6.18
CA ILE A 65 6.80 4.92 -6.99
C ILE A 65 6.45 3.71 -6.12
N ALA A 66 5.44 2.95 -6.53
CA ALA A 66 5.10 1.69 -5.88
C ALA A 66 5.75 0.49 -6.59
N ARG A 67 5.91 -0.60 -5.86
CA ARG A 67 6.10 -1.96 -6.38
C ARG A 67 4.85 -2.79 -6.11
N VAL A 68 4.66 -3.86 -6.86
CA VAL A 68 3.56 -4.80 -6.67
C VAL A 68 4.05 -6.13 -6.13
N GLU A 69 3.25 -6.70 -5.24
CA GLU A 69 3.36 -8.08 -4.82
C GLU A 69 2.04 -8.80 -5.06
N VAL A 70 2.12 -10.08 -5.40
CA VAL A 70 0.96 -10.90 -5.77
C VAL A 70 0.94 -12.20 -4.98
N ALA A 71 -0.23 -12.59 -4.50
CA ALA A 71 -0.43 -13.88 -3.83
C ALA A 71 -1.54 -14.66 -4.55
N PRO A 72 -1.26 -15.90 -5.01
CA PRO A 72 -2.30 -16.75 -5.57
C PRO A 72 -3.24 -17.23 -4.45
N VAL A 73 -4.52 -17.30 -4.78
CA VAL A 73 -5.58 -17.74 -3.87
C VAL A 73 -6.60 -18.58 -4.61
N LEU A 74 -7.24 -19.51 -3.90
CA LEU A 74 -8.46 -20.16 -4.37
C LEU A 74 -9.64 -19.30 -3.95
N LEU A 75 -10.45 -18.91 -4.94
CA LEU A 75 -11.64 -18.11 -4.75
C LEU A 75 -12.86 -19.02 -4.65
N GLU A 76 -13.56 -18.94 -3.52
CA GLU A 76 -14.86 -19.56 -3.32
C GLU A 76 -15.95 -18.55 -3.73
N THR A 77 -16.80 -18.95 -4.67
CA THR A 77 -17.94 -18.12 -5.10
C THR A 77 -19.15 -18.41 -4.21
N VAL A 78 -19.79 -17.36 -3.68
CA VAL A 78 -21.01 -17.46 -2.87
C VAL A 78 -22.24 -17.35 -3.78
N ALA A 79 -23.41 -17.72 -3.26
CA ALA A 79 -24.70 -17.48 -3.91
C ALA A 79 -24.79 -16.06 -4.48
N LYS A 80 -25.32 -15.93 -5.70
CA LYS A 80 -25.41 -14.70 -6.53
C LYS A 80 -24.11 -14.24 -7.22
N GLY A 81 -23.03 -15.03 -7.21
CA GLY A 81 -21.83 -14.75 -8.02
C GLY A 81 -20.82 -13.80 -7.38
N HIS A 82 -21.02 -13.44 -6.11
CA HIS A 82 -20.05 -12.68 -5.33
C HIS A 82 -18.91 -13.57 -4.84
N LEU A 83 -17.70 -13.01 -4.71
CA LEU A 83 -16.55 -13.69 -4.15
C LEU A 83 -16.67 -13.71 -2.62
N GLY A 84 -16.69 -14.89 -2.00
CA GLY A 84 -16.89 -15.03 -0.56
C GLY A 84 -15.62 -15.14 0.24
N ARG A 85 -14.70 -15.98 -0.21
CA ARG A 85 -13.48 -16.31 0.53
C ARG A 85 -12.32 -16.50 -0.43
N ALA A 86 -11.17 -15.95 -0.05
CA ALA A 86 -9.89 -16.21 -0.66
C ALA A 86 -9.08 -17.12 0.28
N VAL A 87 -8.91 -18.37 -0.12
CA VAL A 87 -8.06 -19.33 0.59
C VAL A 87 -6.66 -19.20 0.02
N PRO A 88 -5.62 -18.94 0.84
CA PRO A 88 -4.24 -18.86 0.35
C PRO A 88 -3.89 -20.12 -0.43
N LEU A 89 -3.18 -19.99 -1.55
CA LEU A 89 -2.68 -21.11 -2.34
C LEU A 89 -1.16 -21.16 -2.21
N ASP A 90 -0.63 -22.29 -1.71
CA ASP A 90 0.81 -22.57 -1.67
C ASP A 90 1.21 -23.72 -2.61
N SER A 91 2.51 -23.98 -2.73
CA SER A 91 3.03 -25.02 -3.63
C SER A 91 2.56 -26.43 -3.29
N LYS A 92 2.21 -26.72 -2.02
CA LYS A 92 1.70 -28.04 -1.61
C LYS A 92 0.22 -28.17 -1.94
N GLN A 93 -0.53 -27.09 -1.78
CA GLN A 93 -1.96 -27.04 -2.06
C GLN A 93 -2.25 -27.04 -3.57
N LEU A 94 -1.37 -26.43 -4.37
CA LEU A 94 -1.52 -26.37 -5.83
C LEU A 94 -1.74 -27.75 -6.47
N LEU A 95 -1.00 -28.77 -6.03
CA LEU A 95 -1.11 -30.14 -6.55
C LEU A 95 -2.48 -30.79 -6.31
N ASN A 96 -3.21 -30.32 -5.30
CA ASN A 96 -4.50 -30.87 -4.88
C ASN A 96 -5.67 -29.95 -5.25
N ALA A 97 -5.42 -28.78 -5.84
CA ALA A 97 -6.44 -27.75 -6.05
C ALA A 97 -7.41 -28.04 -7.22
N ALA A 98 -7.15 -29.08 -8.01
CA ALA A 98 -7.95 -29.48 -9.18
C ALA A 98 -8.26 -28.32 -10.14
N LEU A 99 -7.30 -27.40 -10.32
CA LEU A 99 -7.41 -26.27 -11.24
C LEU A 99 -7.17 -26.72 -12.69
N PRO A 100 -7.74 -26.01 -13.68
CA PRO A 100 -7.36 -26.19 -15.08
C PRO A 100 -5.84 -26.07 -15.29
N GLU A 101 -5.30 -26.71 -16.33
CA GLU A 101 -3.85 -26.71 -16.59
C GLU A 101 -3.28 -25.30 -16.77
N ALA A 102 -4.01 -24.40 -17.44
CA ALA A 102 -3.61 -23.00 -17.62
C ALA A 102 -3.51 -22.26 -16.28
N GLU A 103 -4.52 -22.41 -15.41
CA GLU A 103 -4.52 -21.81 -14.06
C GLU A 103 -3.42 -22.41 -13.17
N THR A 104 -3.21 -23.73 -13.26
CA THR A 104 -2.14 -24.42 -12.52
C THR A 104 -0.77 -23.90 -12.91
N ARG A 105 -0.50 -23.73 -14.22
CA ARG A 105 0.75 -23.17 -14.71
C ARG A 105 0.95 -21.72 -14.24
N LEU A 106 -0.08 -20.89 -14.35
CA LEU A 106 -0.02 -19.49 -13.91
C LEU A 106 0.27 -19.37 -12.41
N ALA A 107 -0.42 -20.16 -11.57
CA ALA A 107 -0.18 -20.20 -10.13
C ALA A 107 1.24 -20.72 -9.80
N ALA A 108 1.73 -21.74 -10.51
CA ALA A 108 3.09 -22.26 -10.36
C ALA A 108 4.14 -21.20 -10.72
N SER A 109 3.93 -20.43 -11.79
CA SER A 109 4.83 -19.34 -12.21
C SER A 109 4.97 -18.28 -11.12
N VAL A 110 3.87 -17.92 -10.44
CA VAL A 110 3.91 -16.98 -9.32
C VAL A 110 4.60 -17.59 -8.10
N LEU A 111 4.27 -18.84 -7.74
CA LEU A 111 4.84 -19.52 -6.57
C LEU A 111 6.34 -19.86 -6.74
N GLY A 112 6.83 -19.91 -7.98
CA GLY A 112 8.25 -20.10 -8.30
C GLY A 112 9.13 -18.86 -8.11
N LEU A 113 8.54 -17.68 -7.94
CA LEU A 113 9.28 -16.45 -7.67
C LEU A 113 9.77 -16.37 -6.20
N PRO A 114 10.70 -15.45 -5.86
CA PRO A 114 11.05 -15.17 -4.47
C PRO A 114 9.81 -14.74 -3.66
N GLN A 115 9.57 -15.43 -2.53
CA GLN A 115 8.37 -15.27 -1.73
C GLN A 115 8.64 -14.61 -0.38
N ILE A 116 7.65 -13.87 0.11
CA ILE A 116 7.61 -13.30 1.46
C ILE A 116 6.29 -13.74 2.13
N GLN A 117 6.38 -14.31 3.33
CA GLN A 117 5.21 -14.70 4.09
C GLN A 117 4.65 -13.55 4.92
N ARG A 118 3.37 -13.22 4.73
CA ARG A 118 2.65 -12.17 5.48
C ARG A 118 1.21 -12.57 5.71
N LYS A 119 0.72 -12.38 6.95
CA LYS A 119 -0.68 -12.64 7.34
C LYS A 119 -1.19 -14.04 6.92
N GLY A 120 -0.31 -15.05 7.00
CA GLY A 120 -0.63 -16.43 6.60
C GLY A 120 -0.75 -16.65 5.09
N ARG A 121 -0.19 -15.76 4.27
CA ARG A 121 -0.15 -15.85 2.81
C ARG A 121 1.28 -15.74 2.29
N THR A 122 1.50 -16.27 1.10
CA THR A 122 2.78 -16.26 0.40
C THR A 122 2.68 -15.27 -0.75
N TYR A 123 3.39 -14.15 -0.65
CA TYR A 123 3.41 -13.10 -1.66
C TYR A 123 4.70 -13.16 -2.48
N ALA A 124 4.56 -13.11 -3.80
CA ALA A 124 5.65 -13.02 -4.75
C ALA A 124 5.88 -11.56 -5.15
N HIS A 125 7.13 -11.13 -5.14
CA HIS A 125 7.48 -9.83 -5.72
C HIS A 125 7.60 -9.96 -7.24
N LEU A 126 6.82 -9.17 -7.98
CA LEU A 126 6.97 -9.07 -9.43
C LEU A 126 8.06 -8.06 -9.76
N ALA A 127 9.06 -8.49 -10.51
CA ALA A 127 10.17 -7.67 -10.96
C ALA A 127 10.66 -8.08 -12.35
N GLY A 128 11.23 -7.12 -13.08
CA GLY A 128 11.82 -7.35 -14.39
C GLY A 128 10.80 -7.73 -15.48
N PRO A 129 11.29 -8.01 -16.71
CA PRO A 129 10.43 -8.29 -17.86
C PRO A 129 9.52 -9.52 -17.68
N PHE A 130 9.99 -10.53 -16.94
CA PHE A 130 9.17 -11.68 -16.58
C PHE A 130 8.00 -11.29 -15.68
N GLY A 131 8.23 -10.42 -14.68
CA GLY A 131 7.17 -9.88 -13.84
C GLY A 131 6.14 -9.09 -14.63
N ASP A 132 6.55 -8.30 -15.63
CA ASP A 132 5.63 -7.56 -16.50
C ASP A 132 4.71 -8.50 -17.31
N ALA A 133 5.31 -9.53 -17.93
CA ALA A 133 4.57 -10.53 -18.69
C ALA A 133 3.61 -11.32 -17.80
N LEU A 134 4.07 -11.72 -16.61
CA LEU A 134 3.27 -12.46 -15.64
C LEU A 134 2.11 -11.63 -15.10
N LEU A 135 2.31 -10.34 -14.80
CA LEU A 135 1.21 -9.47 -14.36
C LEU A 135 0.13 -9.35 -15.45
N ARG A 136 0.54 -9.19 -16.71
CA ARG A 136 -0.41 -9.13 -17.84
C ARG A 136 -1.23 -10.41 -17.94
N GLU A 137 -0.60 -11.57 -17.79
CA GLU A 137 -1.27 -12.87 -17.79
C GLU A 137 -2.24 -12.99 -16.61
N ILE A 138 -1.80 -12.63 -15.39
CA ILE A 138 -2.63 -12.61 -14.17
C ILE A 138 -3.90 -11.77 -14.37
N LEU A 139 -3.75 -10.52 -14.84
CA LEU A 139 -4.87 -9.58 -15.01
C LEU A 139 -5.85 -10.01 -16.13
N THR A 140 -5.39 -10.85 -17.06
CA THR A 140 -6.21 -11.34 -18.18
C THR A 140 -6.90 -12.65 -17.85
N ALA A 141 -6.20 -13.57 -17.19
CA ALA A 141 -6.63 -14.95 -17.01
C ALA A 141 -7.42 -15.19 -15.71
N ALA A 142 -7.22 -14.37 -14.67
CA ALA A 142 -7.80 -14.62 -13.36
C ALA A 142 -8.30 -13.34 -12.66
N PRO A 143 -9.32 -13.44 -11.78
CA PRO A 143 -9.72 -12.33 -10.93
C PRO A 143 -8.54 -11.82 -10.07
N SER A 144 -8.23 -10.54 -10.23
CA SER A 144 -7.13 -9.86 -9.55
C SER A 144 -7.70 -8.83 -8.56
N LEU A 145 -7.39 -8.94 -7.28
CA LEU A 145 -8.06 -8.20 -6.21
C LEU A 145 -7.06 -7.37 -5.41
N LEU A 146 -7.21 -6.05 -5.45
CA LEU A 146 -6.43 -5.11 -4.65
C LEU A 146 -7.16 -4.81 -3.33
N GLY A 147 -6.51 -5.09 -2.20
CA GLY A 147 -7.10 -4.87 -0.87
C GLY A 147 -7.98 -6.01 -0.35
N GLY A 148 -7.92 -7.20 -0.96
CA GLY A 148 -8.63 -8.41 -0.51
C GLY A 148 -9.97 -8.65 -1.24
N VAL A 149 -10.78 -9.57 -0.72
CA VAL A 149 -12.00 -10.08 -1.41
C VAL A 149 -13.10 -9.04 -1.58
N ALA A 150 -13.20 -8.10 -0.64
CA ALA A 150 -14.09 -6.94 -0.72
C ALA A 150 -13.43 -5.71 -1.38
N GLY A 151 -12.22 -5.89 -1.92
CA GLY A 151 -11.42 -4.83 -2.52
C GLY A 151 -11.74 -4.58 -3.99
N LEU A 152 -10.87 -3.82 -4.64
CA LEU A 152 -10.99 -3.48 -6.06
C LEU A 152 -10.61 -4.68 -6.92
N ARG A 153 -11.52 -5.11 -7.80
CA ARG A 153 -11.21 -6.11 -8.82
C ARG A 153 -10.57 -5.43 -10.02
N LEU A 154 -9.26 -5.60 -10.15
CA LEU A 154 -8.47 -5.00 -11.21
C LEU A 154 -8.62 -5.76 -12.53
N ALA A 155 -8.70 -5.01 -13.61
CA ALA A 155 -8.58 -5.48 -14.98
C ALA A 155 -7.32 -4.91 -15.64
N LEU A 156 -6.87 -5.56 -16.72
CA LEU A 156 -5.78 -5.02 -17.54
C LEU A 156 -6.23 -3.73 -18.22
N GLY A 157 -5.56 -2.63 -17.88
CA GLY A 157 -5.74 -1.34 -18.54
C GLY A 157 -5.10 -1.32 -19.92
N GLN A 158 -5.57 -0.40 -20.79
CA GLN A 158 -4.96 -0.20 -22.09
C GLN A 158 -3.55 0.39 -21.95
N PRO A 159 -2.58 -0.02 -22.81
CA PRO A 159 -1.29 0.66 -22.89
C PRO A 159 -1.47 2.15 -23.16
N ARG A 160 -0.68 2.98 -22.48
CA ARG A 160 -0.68 4.45 -22.67
C ARG A 160 0.73 4.92 -23.01
N PRO A 161 0.88 5.96 -23.85
CA PRO A 161 2.18 6.55 -24.10
C PRO A 161 2.78 7.10 -22.80
N LEU A 162 4.08 6.89 -22.61
CA LEU A 162 4.80 7.52 -21.52
C LEU A 162 5.00 9.01 -21.84
N GLU A 163 4.40 9.87 -21.01
CA GLU A 163 4.63 11.31 -21.00
C GLU A 163 5.39 11.69 -19.73
N TRP A 164 6.29 12.65 -19.82
CA TRP A 164 7.15 13.07 -18.73
C TRP A 164 6.78 14.45 -18.19
N GLU A 165 6.95 14.64 -16.89
CA GLU A 165 6.87 15.94 -16.23
C GLU A 165 7.97 16.10 -15.17
N TRP A 166 8.39 17.34 -14.96
CA TRP A 166 9.24 17.68 -13.83
C TRP A 166 8.37 18.05 -12.63
N GLN A 167 8.47 17.26 -11.57
CA GLN A 167 7.85 17.57 -10.29
C GLN A 167 8.83 18.39 -9.45
N LEU A 168 8.39 19.59 -9.07
CA LEU A 168 9.17 20.53 -8.29
C LEU A 168 9.03 20.26 -6.79
N GLU A 169 10.15 19.96 -6.14
CA GLU A 169 10.25 19.83 -4.68
C GLU A 169 10.31 21.23 -4.03
N ARG A 170 9.98 21.30 -2.72
CA ARG A 170 9.89 22.58 -1.99
C ARG A 170 11.19 23.37 -1.99
N ASP A 171 12.33 22.70 -2.04
CA ASP A 171 13.67 23.29 -2.01
C ASP A 171 14.20 23.70 -3.40
N GLY A 172 13.40 23.49 -4.45
CA GLY A 172 13.76 23.79 -5.84
C GLY A 172 14.34 22.61 -6.61
N ARG A 173 14.60 21.47 -5.95
CA ARG A 173 14.99 20.25 -6.66
C ARG A 173 13.85 19.78 -7.56
N GLN A 174 14.19 19.13 -8.66
CA GLN A 174 13.20 18.66 -9.63
C GLN A 174 13.41 17.17 -9.88
N ARG A 175 12.32 16.40 -9.82
CA ARG A 175 12.33 14.97 -10.14
C ARG A 175 11.58 14.75 -11.44
N LEU A 176 12.19 14.00 -12.35
CA LEU A 176 11.55 13.62 -13.60
C LEU A 176 10.67 12.39 -13.35
N LEU A 177 9.36 12.52 -13.56
CA LEU A 177 8.41 11.44 -13.34
C LEU A 177 7.42 11.33 -14.51
N PRO A 178 6.85 10.14 -14.75
CA PRO A 178 5.71 9.96 -15.63
C PRO A 178 4.56 10.87 -15.21
N LYS A 179 4.00 11.61 -16.16
CA LYS A 179 2.84 12.47 -15.95
C LYS A 179 1.61 11.59 -15.79
N LEU A 180 1.04 11.60 -14.59
CA LEU A 180 -0.16 10.83 -14.25
C LEU A 180 -1.21 11.73 -13.57
N PRO A 181 -2.51 11.48 -13.80
CA PRO A 181 -3.57 12.12 -13.01
C PRO A 181 -3.43 11.80 -11.51
N ALA A 182 -3.88 12.71 -10.64
CA ALA A 182 -3.72 12.59 -9.19
C ALA A 182 -4.36 11.34 -8.55
N HIS A 183 -5.38 10.75 -9.19
CA HIS A 183 -6.02 9.50 -8.73
C HIS A 183 -5.26 8.24 -9.16
N GLN A 184 -4.25 8.38 -10.02
CA GLN A 184 -3.44 7.27 -10.53
C GLN A 184 -2.13 7.15 -9.77
N ARG A 185 -1.61 5.94 -9.69
CA ARG A 185 -0.32 5.66 -9.05
C ARG A 185 0.65 5.05 -10.05
N LEU A 186 1.90 5.50 -9.99
CA LEU A 186 2.98 4.88 -10.73
C LEU A 186 3.45 3.61 -10.03
N VAL A 187 3.56 2.52 -10.79
CA VAL A 187 4.09 1.24 -10.31
C VAL A 187 5.24 0.80 -11.21
N ARG A 188 6.30 0.26 -10.61
CA ARG A 188 7.46 -0.29 -11.32
C ARG A 188 7.59 -1.78 -11.06
N ILE A 189 7.80 -2.54 -12.13
CA ILE A 189 8.01 -4.00 -12.11
C ILE A 189 9.30 -4.32 -12.87
N GLY A 190 9.22 -4.49 -14.19
CA GLY A 190 10.35 -4.34 -15.10
C GLY A 190 10.23 -3.03 -15.86
N GLY A 191 9.06 -2.81 -16.47
CA GLY A 191 8.62 -1.54 -17.03
C GLY A 191 7.85 -0.67 -16.03
N LEU A 192 7.23 0.38 -16.56
CA LEU A 192 6.37 1.29 -15.82
C LEU A 192 4.90 0.96 -16.08
N TRP A 193 4.09 1.06 -15.04
CA TRP A 193 2.66 0.79 -15.06
C TRP A 193 1.90 1.88 -14.31
N TYR A 194 0.65 2.11 -14.69
CA TYR A 194 -0.29 2.95 -13.94
C TYR A 194 -1.33 2.07 -13.25
N LEU A 195 -1.63 2.38 -11.99
CA LEU A 195 -2.84 1.89 -11.31
C LEU A 195 -3.88 3.00 -11.29
N ASP A 196 -5.04 2.73 -11.87
CA ASP A 196 -6.21 3.59 -11.84
C ASP A 196 -7.26 3.00 -10.90
N ALA A 197 -7.32 3.54 -9.68
CA ALA A 197 -8.24 3.05 -8.66
C ALA A 197 -9.71 3.42 -8.94
N GLU A 198 -9.97 4.47 -9.72
CA GLU A 198 -11.32 4.89 -10.08
C GLU A 198 -11.94 3.95 -11.11
N ARG A 199 -11.12 3.47 -12.07
CA ARG A 199 -11.55 2.53 -13.12
C ARG A 199 -11.30 1.07 -12.78
N ALA A 200 -10.61 0.79 -11.67
CA ALA A 200 -10.09 -0.52 -11.32
C ALA A 200 -9.26 -1.14 -12.46
N GLU A 201 -8.38 -0.32 -13.05
CA GLU A 201 -7.50 -0.73 -14.14
C GLU A 201 -6.05 -0.71 -13.70
N PHE A 202 -5.27 -1.66 -14.22
CA PHE A 202 -3.82 -1.70 -14.07
C PHE A 202 -3.20 -1.88 -15.45
N GLY A 203 -2.59 -0.83 -16.00
CA GLY A 203 -2.13 -0.80 -17.40
C GLY A 203 -0.66 -0.42 -17.55
N PRO A 204 0.01 -0.87 -18.61
CA PRO A 204 1.41 -0.52 -18.87
C PRO A 204 1.55 0.90 -19.43
N LEU A 205 2.69 1.52 -19.16
CA LEU A 205 3.14 2.76 -19.79
C LEU A 205 4.23 2.42 -20.81
N ASP A 206 4.06 2.90 -22.05
CA ASP A 206 4.96 2.62 -23.16
C ASP A 206 6.23 3.46 -23.04
N GLY A 207 7.28 2.86 -22.47
CA GLY A 207 8.62 3.44 -22.40
C GLY A 207 9.69 2.37 -22.57
N ASP A 208 10.83 2.75 -23.16
CA ASP A 208 11.97 1.85 -23.29
C ASP A 208 12.76 1.67 -21.98
N ALA A 209 13.74 0.77 -21.96
CA ALA A 209 14.53 0.50 -20.76
C ALA A 209 15.33 1.72 -20.25
N ALA A 210 15.77 2.61 -21.15
CA ALA A 210 16.48 3.83 -20.77
C ALA A 210 15.52 4.84 -20.12
N GLU A 211 14.30 4.97 -20.67
CA GLU A 211 13.22 5.77 -20.11
C GLU A 211 12.79 5.25 -18.73
N VAL A 212 12.63 3.95 -18.56
CA VAL A 212 12.31 3.35 -17.25
C VAL A 212 13.39 3.67 -16.20
N ALA A 213 14.67 3.71 -16.60
CA ALA A 213 15.77 4.02 -15.70
C ALA A 213 15.75 5.49 -15.20
N LEU A 214 15.18 6.41 -15.97
CA LEU A 214 15.09 7.83 -15.59
C LEU A 214 14.28 8.06 -14.31
N VAL A 215 13.29 7.22 -14.03
CA VAL A 215 12.48 7.33 -12.81
C VAL A 215 13.32 7.13 -11.54
N GLY A 216 14.40 6.34 -11.63
CA GLY A 216 15.35 6.13 -10.54
C GLY A 216 16.48 7.16 -10.49
N ALA A 217 16.48 8.18 -11.35
CA ALA A 217 17.50 9.22 -11.33
C ALA A 217 17.37 10.07 -10.05
N PRO A 218 18.48 10.54 -9.47
CA PRO A 218 18.43 11.44 -8.33
C PRO A 218 17.74 12.76 -8.71
N PRO A 219 17.11 13.47 -7.75
CA PRO A 219 16.57 14.80 -7.99
C PRO A 219 17.62 15.75 -8.58
N LEU A 220 17.22 16.49 -9.60
CA LEU A 220 18.02 17.52 -10.24
C LEU A 220 18.10 18.74 -9.32
N SER A 221 19.32 19.18 -9.00
CA SER A 221 19.50 20.41 -8.25
C SER A 221 19.22 21.65 -9.12
N PRO A 222 18.76 22.77 -8.54
CA PRO A 222 18.48 24.00 -9.29
C PRO A 222 19.66 24.50 -10.14
N GLU A 223 20.89 24.34 -9.65
CA GLU A 223 22.12 24.81 -10.29
C GLU A 223 22.43 24.02 -11.58
N CYS A 224 22.00 22.76 -11.64
CA CYS A 224 22.20 21.88 -12.78
C CYS A 224 21.09 21.97 -13.82
N ALA A 225 19.99 22.69 -13.53
CA ALA A 225 18.81 22.72 -14.38
C ALA A 225 19.11 23.23 -15.80
N GLU A 226 19.84 24.33 -15.93
CA GLU A 226 20.18 24.91 -17.22
C GLU A 226 21.11 24.01 -18.03
N ALA A 227 22.14 23.46 -17.39
CA ALA A 227 23.08 22.55 -18.03
C ALA A 227 22.38 21.27 -18.53
N LEU A 228 21.46 20.70 -17.73
CA LEU A 228 20.69 19.54 -18.15
C LEU A 228 19.72 19.88 -19.29
N ALA A 229 19.04 21.03 -19.24
CA ALA A 229 18.14 21.47 -20.30
C ALA A 229 18.86 21.55 -21.65
N GLN A 230 20.07 22.11 -21.68
CA GLN A 230 20.90 22.18 -22.89
C GLN A 230 21.30 20.78 -23.40
N ARG A 231 21.65 19.85 -22.49
CA ARG A 231 21.99 18.47 -22.87
C ARG A 231 20.78 17.69 -23.39
N ILE A 232 19.60 17.88 -22.80
CA ILE A 232 18.36 17.25 -23.29
C ILE A 232 18.03 17.75 -24.70
N ALA A 233 18.10 19.06 -24.93
CA ALA A 233 17.84 19.67 -26.24
C ALA A 233 18.79 19.17 -27.34
N ALA A 234 20.04 18.85 -26.99
CA ALA A 234 21.03 18.29 -27.92
C ALA A 234 20.97 16.75 -28.07
N SER A 235 20.01 16.09 -27.41
CA SER A 235 19.89 14.63 -27.37
C SER A 235 18.66 14.13 -28.12
N PRO A 236 18.56 12.80 -28.40
CA PRO A 236 17.35 12.20 -28.94
C PRO A 236 16.10 12.39 -28.06
N TRP A 237 16.28 12.76 -26.79
CA TRP A 237 15.17 13.00 -25.85
C TRP A 237 14.53 14.38 -25.97
N ALA A 238 15.03 15.28 -26.84
CA ALA A 238 14.51 16.65 -26.97
C ALA A 238 12.99 16.72 -27.24
N ALA A 239 12.44 15.75 -27.96
CA ALA A 239 11.00 15.68 -28.26
C ALA A 239 10.19 14.86 -27.22
N ARG A 240 10.86 14.16 -26.30
CA ARG A 240 10.25 13.22 -25.35
C ARG A 240 10.22 13.73 -23.92
N ILE A 241 11.29 14.42 -23.50
CA ILE A 241 11.47 14.89 -22.12
C ILE A 241 11.39 16.42 -22.11
N PRO A 242 10.49 17.02 -21.31
CA PRO A 242 10.42 18.48 -21.19
C PRO A 242 11.70 19.04 -20.56
N ALA A 243 12.02 20.29 -20.84
CA ALA A 243 13.14 20.97 -20.17
C ALA A 243 12.82 21.20 -18.68
N PRO A 244 13.78 20.97 -17.76
CA PRO A 244 13.61 21.34 -16.36
C PRO A 244 13.51 22.86 -16.22
N GLN A 245 12.85 23.31 -15.15
CA GLN A 245 12.76 24.73 -14.81
C GLN A 245 14.12 25.25 -14.34
N ALA A 246 14.70 26.20 -15.07
CA ALA A 246 15.86 26.95 -14.61
C ALA A 246 15.40 28.09 -13.69
N PHE A 247 16.07 28.24 -12.54
CA PHE A 247 15.85 29.35 -11.63
C PHE A 247 16.88 30.45 -11.85
N ALA A 248 16.47 31.70 -11.69
CA ALA A 248 17.41 32.81 -11.59
C ALA A 248 18.30 32.66 -10.33
N ALA A 249 19.35 33.49 -10.25
CA ALA A 249 20.26 33.51 -9.11
C ALA A 249 19.50 33.57 -7.77
N VAL A 250 19.96 32.75 -6.82
CA VAL A 250 19.34 32.57 -5.51
C VAL A 250 19.23 33.91 -4.79
N GLN A 251 18.01 34.27 -4.38
CA GLN A 251 17.77 35.49 -3.64
C GLN A 251 17.86 35.21 -2.14
N ARG A 252 18.81 35.84 -1.45
CA ARG A 252 18.87 35.76 0.00
C ARG A 252 17.81 36.66 0.62
N SER A 253 16.99 36.09 1.49
CA SER A 253 15.95 36.81 2.20
C SER A 253 16.39 37.05 3.64
N ASP A 254 16.62 38.30 4.01
CA ASP A 254 16.87 38.71 5.39
C ASP A 254 15.52 38.98 6.09
N LEU A 255 14.86 37.91 6.52
CA LEU A 255 13.54 37.97 7.15
C LEU A 255 13.67 37.79 8.66
N ALA A 256 13.00 38.63 9.44
CA ALA A 256 12.90 38.44 10.88
C ALA A 256 11.97 37.25 11.19
N PRO A 257 12.35 36.32 12.08
CA PRO A 257 11.51 35.21 12.48
C PRO A 257 10.27 35.70 13.24
N LYS A 258 9.09 35.32 12.77
CA LYS A 258 7.84 35.52 13.53
C LYS A 258 7.50 34.23 14.28
N PRO A 259 7.40 34.24 15.61
CA PRO A 259 7.08 33.02 16.35
C PRO A 259 5.64 32.59 16.14
N VAL A 260 5.46 31.31 15.83
CA VAL A 260 4.17 30.64 15.65
C VAL A 260 4.09 29.49 16.64
N THR A 261 3.06 29.50 17.48
CA THR A 261 2.81 28.48 18.49
C THR A 261 1.61 27.65 18.09
N ILE A 262 1.81 26.36 17.82
CA ILE A 262 0.75 25.44 17.40
C ILE A 262 0.35 24.57 18.59
N PHE A 263 -0.90 24.67 19.04
CA PHE A 263 -1.42 23.81 20.11
C PHE A 263 -1.92 22.48 19.58
N GLN A 264 -1.47 21.39 20.20
CA GLN A 264 -1.81 20.03 19.83
C GLN A 264 -2.11 19.21 21.09
N ALA A 265 -2.74 18.04 20.89
CA ALA A 265 -3.08 17.13 21.98
C ALA A 265 -2.79 15.70 21.57
N LEU A 266 -2.02 14.99 22.40
CA LEU A 266 -1.80 13.56 22.28
C LEU A 266 -3.02 12.85 22.90
N THR A 267 -3.80 12.18 22.05
CA THR A 267 -5.07 11.53 22.45
C THR A 267 -4.96 10.02 22.60
N ARG A 268 -3.88 9.41 22.11
CA ARG A 268 -3.66 7.97 22.14
C ARG A 268 -2.23 7.68 22.61
N HIS A 269 -2.13 7.12 23.81
CA HIS A 269 -0.89 6.60 24.36
C HIS A 269 -1.21 5.57 25.44
N ALA A 270 -0.32 4.62 25.73
CA ALA A 270 -0.56 3.57 26.74
C ALA A 270 -0.84 4.16 28.15
N ARG A 271 -0.32 5.35 28.43
CA ARG A 271 -0.53 6.08 29.69
C ARG A 271 -1.77 6.99 29.70
N ILE A 272 -2.45 7.12 28.56
CA ILE A 272 -3.67 7.92 28.43
C ILE A 272 -4.84 6.94 28.37
N GLY A 273 -5.55 6.81 29.48
CA GLY A 273 -6.69 5.91 29.62
C GLY A 273 -7.92 6.39 28.85
N ALA A 274 -8.87 5.48 28.63
CA ALA A 274 -10.18 5.87 28.12
C ALA A 274 -10.87 6.82 29.11
N GLY A 275 -11.28 8.00 28.63
CA GLY A 275 -11.96 9.00 29.45
C GLY A 275 -11.03 9.96 30.23
N THR A 276 -9.71 9.79 30.16
CA THR A 276 -8.77 10.79 30.72
C THR A 276 -8.58 11.96 29.73
N PRO A 277 -8.41 13.21 30.21
CA PRO A 277 -8.07 14.34 29.34
C PRO A 277 -6.78 14.05 28.55
N PRO A 278 -6.71 14.45 27.26
CA PRO A 278 -5.52 14.25 26.47
C PRO A 278 -4.38 15.13 26.97
N LEU A 279 -3.13 14.67 26.76
CA LEU A 279 -1.95 15.48 27.06
C LEU A 279 -1.83 16.58 25.99
N ALA A 280 -2.04 17.83 26.38
CA ALA A 280 -1.89 18.98 25.50
C ALA A 280 -0.45 19.51 25.53
N TYR A 281 0.06 19.95 24.39
CA TYR A 281 1.39 20.52 24.24
C TYR A 281 1.36 21.62 23.17
N ALA A 282 2.40 22.46 23.15
CA ALA A 282 2.63 23.40 22.07
C ALA A 282 3.83 22.98 21.22
N ARG A 283 3.85 23.39 19.97
CA ARG A 283 5.03 23.36 19.12
C ARG A 283 5.39 24.78 18.75
N LEU A 284 6.66 25.15 18.93
CA LEU A 284 7.17 26.43 18.47
C LEU A 284 7.76 26.27 17.07
N ALA A 285 7.28 27.09 16.15
CA ALA A 285 7.84 27.29 14.83
C ALA A 285 8.15 28.77 14.61
N PHE A 286 8.96 29.07 13.59
CA PHE A 286 9.27 30.42 13.18
C PHE A 286 8.88 30.61 11.73
N ASP A 287 7.95 31.53 11.49
CA ASP A 287 7.56 31.95 10.16
C ASP A 287 8.53 33.01 9.61
N TYR A 288 9.21 32.66 8.53
CA TYR A 288 10.05 33.55 7.74
C TYR A 288 9.30 34.06 6.51
N GLY A 289 8.19 34.78 6.69
CA GLY A 289 7.43 35.39 5.59
C GLY A 289 6.66 34.39 4.73
N GLY A 290 5.95 33.45 5.37
CA GLY A 290 5.15 32.38 4.79
C GLY A 290 5.76 30.96 4.90
N GLU A 291 6.98 30.81 5.42
CA GLU A 291 7.64 29.49 5.58
C GLU A 291 7.91 29.24 7.06
N CYS A 292 7.17 28.29 7.63
CA CYS A 292 7.31 27.89 9.02
C CYS A 292 8.44 26.88 9.17
N LEU A 293 9.51 27.28 9.84
CA LEU A 293 10.65 26.45 10.20
C LEU A 293 10.50 25.97 11.65
N PRO A 294 10.88 24.72 11.99
CA PRO A 294 10.76 24.20 13.35
C PRO A 294 11.66 24.97 14.32
N GLY A 295 11.19 25.24 15.53
CA GLY A 295 11.92 26.05 16.51
C GLY A 295 13.24 25.41 16.97
N ARG A 296 13.23 24.09 17.20
CA ARG A 296 14.41 23.30 17.53
C ARG A 296 14.87 22.49 16.31
N GLY A 297 16.18 22.28 16.17
CA GLY A 297 16.77 21.54 15.06
C GLY A 297 16.69 22.28 13.70
N GLY A 298 16.96 21.54 12.62
CA GLY A 298 16.93 22.02 11.23
C GLY A 298 18.17 22.79 10.77
N GLU A 299 18.33 22.90 9.45
CA GLU A 299 19.46 23.56 8.80
C GLU A 299 19.48 25.08 9.08
N ALA A 300 20.67 25.67 9.17
CA ALA A 300 20.84 27.11 9.39
C ALA A 300 20.39 27.95 8.19
N VAL A 301 20.44 27.35 7.01
CA VAL A 301 20.06 27.96 5.74
C VAL A 301 19.07 27.03 5.07
N VAL A 302 17.91 27.56 4.70
CA VAL A 302 16.84 26.77 4.09
C VAL A 302 16.49 27.36 2.73
N ARG A 303 16.52 26.54 1.69
CA ARG A 303 16.15 26.96 0.32
C ARG A 303 14.69 26.64 0.03
N ARG A 304 13.98 27.55 -0.62
CA ARG A 304 12.58 27.40 -0.99
C ARG A 304 12.26 28.04 -2.33
N VAL A 305 11.30 27.48 -3.05
CA VAL A 305 10.74 28.16 -4.23
C VAL A 305 9.55 29.02 -3.81
N ARG A 306 9.64 30.34 -4.01
CA ARG A 306 8.57 31.32 -3.77
C ARG A 306 8.31 32.16 -5.01
N ASN A 307 7.04 32.25 -5.43
CA ASN A 307 6.64 33.01 -6.61
C ASN A 307 7.50 32.69 -7.85
N GLY A 308 7.84 31.40 -8.04
CA GLY A 308 8.69 30.93 -9.13
C GLY A 308 10.18 31.25 -9.00
N LYS A 309 10.63 31.79 -7.86
CA LYS A 309 12.04 32.15 -7.58
C LYS A 309 12.60 31.29 -6.47
N LEU A 310 13.87 30.91 -6.59
CA LEU A 310 14.59 30.23 -5.54
C LEU A 310 15.09 31.26 -4.51
N VAL A 311 14.60 31.15 -3.28
CA VAL A 311 15.00 31.99 -2.15
C VAL A 311 15.78 31.17 -1.13
N GLU A 312 16.75 31.82 -0.52
CA GLU A 312 17.56 31.27 0.56
C GLU A 312 17.24 32.03 1.85
N ILE A 313 16.66 31.32 2.81
CA ILE A 313 16.27 31.83 4.12
C ILE A 313 17.41 31.52 5.09
N VAL A 314 18.06 32.56 5.58
CA VAL A 314 19.08 32.44 6.63
C VAL A 314 18.40 32.59 7.98
N ARG A 315 18.47 31.55 8.81
CA ARG A 315 17.81 31.57 10.12
C ARG A 315 18.53 32.50 11.09
N LYS A 316 17.76 33.39 11.74
CA LYS A 316 18.28 34.29 12.77
C LYS A 316 18.28 33.61 14.13
N ARG A 317 19.23 32.68 14.32
CA ARG A 317 19.29 31.82 15.52
C ARG A 317 19.30 32.57 16.84
N ALA A 318 19.95 33.73 16.91
CA ALA A 318 19.95 34.54 18.13
C ALA A 318 18.53 35.04 18.50
N GLU A 319 17.74 35.48 17.50
CA GLU A 319 16.36 35.93 17.71
C GLU A 319 15.42 34.76 18.04
N GLU A 320 15.64 33.60 17.39
CA GLU A 320 14.91 32.37 17.70
C GLU A 320 15.13 31.94 19.16
N LEU A 321 16.39 31.91 19.62
CA LEU A 321 16.76 31.55 20.99
C LEU A 321 16.15 32.53 22.01
N ALA A 322 16.26 33.85 21.77
CA ALA A 322 15.62 34.85 22.62
C ALA A 322 14.08 34.69 22.69
N THR A 323 13.47 34.06 21.69
CA THR A 323 12.03 33.75 21.70
C THR A 323 11.72 32.47 22.46
N MET A 324 12.61 31.48 22.42
CA MET A 324 12.51 30.28 23.25
C MET A 324 12.66 30.62 24.74
N GLU A 325 13.61 31.48 25.10
CA GLU A 325 13.77 32.00 26.47
C GLU A 325 12.50 32.74 26.95
N ARG A 326 11.81 33.45 26.04
CA ARG A 326 10.50 34.06 26.34
C ARG A 326 9.41 33.02 26.60
N LEU A 327 9.38 31.90 25.87
CA LEU A 327 8.46 30.80 26.20
C LEU A 327 8.74 30.21 27.58
N GLU A 328 10.01 30.05 27.94
CA GLU A 328 10.40 29.60 29.28
C GLU A 328 9.91 30.55 30.38
N SER A 329 9.88 31.86 30.11
CA SER A 329 9.33 32.85 31.04
C SER A 329 7.81 32.70 31.28
N PHE A 330 7.08 32.03 30.38
CA PHE A 330 5.68 31.63 30.59
C PHE A 330 5.52 30.34 31.41
N GLY A 331 6.63 29.78 31.91
CA GLY A 331 6.65 28.54 32.67
C GLY A 331 6.52 27.30 31.77
N LEU A 332 6.94 27.39 30.52
CA LEU A 332 7.05 26.25 29.61
C LEU A 332 8.47 25.69 29.62
N ALA A 333 8.60 24.40 29.34
CA ALA A 333 9.88 23.73 29.13
C ALA A 333 9.80 22.87 27.87
N PRO A 334 10.93 22.66 27.16
CA PRO A 334 11.02 21.65 26.11
C PRO A 334 10.65 20.27 26.68
N ALA A 335 9.82 19.50 25.97
CA ALA A 335 9.35 18.19 26.44
C ALA A 335 10.49 17.20 26.70
N VAL A 336 11.52 17.24 25.86
CA VAL A 336 12.73 16.40 26.00
C VAL A 336 13.52 16.68 27.27
N ASP A 337 13.42 17.89 27.81
CA ASP A 337 14.13 18.36 28.99
C ASP A 337 13.16 18.56 30.19
N CYS A 338 11.90 18.12 30.08
CA CYS A 338 10.86 18.44 31.05
C CYS A 338 10.83 17.46 32.23
N GLU A 339 11.11 17.97 33.43
CA GLU A 339 10.87 17.23 34.66
C GLU A 339 9.38 16.85 34.84
N GLY A 340 9.15 15.64 35.33
CA GLY A 340 7.80 15.13 35.60
C GLY A 340 7.02 14.66 34.37
N LEU A 341 7.67 14.59 33.20
CA LEU A 341 7.17 13.90 32.01
C LEU A 341 7.85 12.53 31.89
N PRO A 342 7.11 11.41 31.91
CA PRO A 342 7.69 10.08 31.68
C PRO A 342 8.39 9.99 30.32
N TRP A 343 9.53 9.29 30.26
CA TRP A 343 10.37 9.21 29.05
C TRP A 343 9.62 8.66 27.82
N ASP A 344 8.75 7.66 28.00
CA ASP A 344 7.96 7.08 26.91
C ASP A 344 6.89 8.05 26.39
N MET A 345 6.44 8.99 27.23
CA MET A 345 5.60 10.10 26.80
C MET A 345 6.41 11.15 26.03
N ALA A 346 7.63 11.45 26.47
CA ALA A 346 8.52 12.37 25.76
C ALA A 346 8.86 11.83 24.35
N ASP A 347 9.12 10.53 24.22
CA ASP A 347 9.38 9.86 22.93
C ASP A 347 8.17 9.87 21.98
N ALA A 348 6.95 9.90 22.54
CA ALA A 348 5.71 10.00 21.76
C ALA A 348 5.41 11.43 21.27
N LEU A 349 6.14 12.44 21.76
CA LEU A 349 5.98 13.83 21.36
C LEU A 349 7.01 14.24 20.30
N PRO A 350 6.68 15.22 19.44
CA PRO A 350 7.67 15.84 18.54
C PRO A 350 8.86 16.45 19.31
N GLU A 351 10.06 16.45 18.71
CA GLU A 351 11.27 17.01 19.32
C GLU A 351 11.19 18.51 19.66
N ASP A 352 10.29 19.24 18.99
CA ASP A 352 10.03 20.66 19.19
C ASP A 352 8.82 20.94 20.09
N ALA A 353 8.34 19.93 20.83
CA ALA A 353 7.24 20.06 21.76
C ALA A 353 7.64 20.81 23.04
N TRP A 354 6.71 21.64 23.51
CA TRP A 354 6.77 22.42 24.74
C TRP A 354 5.63 22.02 25.65
N VAL A 355 5.92 21.89 26.93
CA VAL A 355 5.01 21.44 27.98
C VAL A 355 5.16 22.31 29.22
N PHE A 356 4.11 22.39 30.04
CA PHE A 356 4.26 22.89 31.40
C PHE A 356 4.95 21.82 32.26
N PRO A 357 6.04 22.15 32.97
CA PRO A 357 6.58 21.24 33.96
C PRO A 357 5.58 21.08 35.12
N GLY A 358 5.61 19.93 35.76
CA GLY A 358 4.80 19.68 36.95
C GLY A 358 5.60 18.98 38.04
N LYS A 359 5.13 19.06 39.27
CA LYS A 359 5.83 18.48 40.42
C LYS A 359 5.65 16.96 40.46
N GLY A 360 6.73 16.24 40.72
CA GLY A 360 6.72 14.78 40.86
C GLY A 360 6.75 14.03 39.54
N TYR A 361 6.74 12.69 39.60
CA TYR A 361 7.05 11.81 38.47
C TYR A 361 6.09 11.93 37.26
N ALA A 362 4.83 12.29 37.49
CA ALA A 362 3.81 12.46 36.46
C ALA A 362 3.21 13.88 36.44
N GLY A 363 3.85 14.83 37.15
CA GLY A 363 3.28 16.17 37.33
C GLY A 363 3.01 16.88 36.02
N ALA A 364 3.87 16.68 35.00
CA ALA A 364 3.66 17.27 33.68
C ALA A 364 2.39 16.71 33.01
N LEU A 365 2.05 15.44 33.22
CA LEU A 365 0.83 14.84 32.65
C LEU A 365 -0.44 15.46 33.21
N GLU A 366 -0.44 15.81 34.49
CA GLU A 366 -1.61 16.34 35.18
C GLU A 366 -1.89 17.81 34.81
N VAL A 367 -0.82 18.59 34.61
CA VAL A 367 -0.95 20.03 34.39
C VAL A 367 -1.23 20.42 32.94
N ASN A 368 -0.80 19.61 31.99
CA ASN A 368 -0.89 19.88 30.56
C ASN A 368 -2.27 19.54 29.98
N THR A 369 -3.31 20.22 30.47
CA THR A 369 -4.67 20.08 29.98
C THR A 369 -4.96 21.08 28.84
N PRO A 370 -5.88 20.75 27.89
CA PRO A 370 -6.27 21.70 26.84
C PRO A 370 -6.74 23.06 27.39
N ALA A 371 -7.47 23.06 28.51
CA ALA A 371 -7.95 24.29 29.14
C ALA A 371 -6.81 25.21 29.59
N ARG A 372 -5.74 24.65 30.16
CA ARG A 372 -4.56 25.43 30.60
C ARG A 372 -3.86 26.08 29.41
N TRP A 373 -3.70 25.35 28.31
CA TRP A 373 -3.10 25.88 27.08
C TRP A 373 -3.94 26.97 26.44
N LEU A 374 -5.26 26.80 26.39
CA LEU A 374 -6.17 27.84 25.90
C LEU A 374 -6.09 29.11 26.78
N GLY A 375 -5.90 28.97 28.09
CA GLY A 375 -5.68 30.10 29.00
C GLY A 375 -4.35 30.83 28.78
N LEU A 376 -3.35 30.20 28.13
CA LEU A 376 -2.06 30.83 27.80
C LEU A 376 -2.12 31.65 26.49
N ARG A 377 -3.09 31.36 25.61
CA ARG A 377 -3.23 31.97 24.27
C ARG A 377 -3.13 33.49 24.29
N GLU A 378 -3.94 34.17 25.11
CA GLU A 378 -4.00 35.64 25.12
C GLU A 378 -2.67 36.28 25.56
N LYS A 379 -1.93 35.61 26.44
CA LYS A 379 -0.60 36.09 26.87
C LYS A 379 0.43 35.96 25.75
N LEU A 380 0.42 34.84 25.04
CA LEU A 380 1.30 34.61 23.89
C LEU A 380 1.01 35.59 22.76
N GLU A 381 -0.27 35.81 22.42
CA GLU A 381 -0.67 36.77 21.39
C GLU A 381 -0.23 38.21 21.72
N LYS A 382 -0.34 38.63 22.99
CA LYS A 382 0.15 39.95 23.47
C LYS A 382 1.66 40.12 23.30
N GLU A 383 2.40 39.02 23.31
CA GLU A 383 3.87 38.98 23.26
C GLU A 383 4.39 38.72 21.84
N GLY A 384 3.49 38.76 20.85
CA GLY A 384 3.81 38.68 19.43
C GLY A 384 3.88 37.26 18.87
N PHE A 385 3.44 36.24 19.62
CA PHE A 385 3.26 34.89 19.10
C PHE A 385 1.97 34.79 18.30
N VAL A 386 2.05 34.15 17.13
CA VAL A 386 0.87 33.76 16.36
C VAL A 386 0.38 32.41 16.89
N VAL A 387 -0.89 32.29 17.29
CA VAL A 387 -1.47 31.08 17.93
C VAL A 387 -2.65 30.49 17.18
#